data_AF-A0A841PU36-F1
#
_entry.id   AF-A0A841PU36-F1
#
_cell.length_a   1.000
_cell.length_b   1.000
_cell.length_c   1.000
_cell.angle_alpha   90.00
_cell.angle_beta   90.00
_cell.angle_gamma   90.00
#
_symmetry.space_group_name_H-M   'P 1'
#
loop_
_entity.id
_entity.type
_entity.pdbx_description
1 polymer ?
#
loop_
_entity_poly.entity_id
_entity_poly.type
_entity_poly.pdbx_seq_one_letter_code
_entity_poly.pdbx_strand_id
1 'polypeptide(L)'
;MTDKELNPLLNKVHGEELVEPKWRTYVYIGFLELKERVNLQGLLTIFGVPSGGLLGIFFLLDWEQMELLHFVTALVFIAIVFAMGSLYIKALAEDVMSNPDTKHFNVAVYKRKRPLEYEALSNLALERDYAHTMSQEITAVIEKNANIDEITQIAHEYEMLLEEAIKDAEEYKNDIQYIFQILAQFKTHLNLMARDRFNLSVIDYGVQYSLYKQIEDQLILVDYAGGEIEVLDEEISVLNNEHPYVQALRLGGGKESQFNKEDGTIRWTMKMYDDRNWVFTIYIRETDDPEVKDLLEGSESSIMRLTVIQDMLYFCCLIVNKLNELRQDKHREGANDESE
;
A
#
# COMPACT_ATOMS: atom_id res chain seq x y z
N MET A 1 9.87 -7.24 0.33
CA MET A 1 11.27 -6.82 0.49
C MET A 1 11.88 -7.72 1.55
N THR A 2 12.84 -8.54 1.19
CA THR A 2 13.43 -9.54 2.10
C THR A 2 14.55 -8.90 2.95
N ASP A 3 14.93 -9.48 4.10
CA ASP A 3 16.02 -8.94 4.96
C ASP A 3 17.35 -8.77 4.22
N LYS A 4 17.57 -9.57 3.17
CA LYS A 4 18.74 -9.46 2.28
C LYS A 4 18.71 -8.21 1.39
N GLU A 5 17.55 -7.67 1.10
CA GLU A 5 17.36 -6.44 0.30
C GLU A 5 17.34 -5.20 1.21
N LEU A 6 16.80 -5.31 2.43
CA LEU A 6 16.63 -4.18 3.35
C LEU A 6 17.96 -3.76 4.02
N ASN A 7 18.80 -4.71 4.46
CA ASN A 7 20.11 -4.41 5.07
C ASN A 7 21.06 -3.56 4.20
N PRO A 8 21.30 -3.89 2.91
CA PRO A 8 22.18 -3.09 2.07
C PRO A 8 21.60 -1.71 1.78
N LEU A 9 20.27 -1.56 1.84
CA LEU A 9 19.59 -0.28 1.66
C LEU A 9 19.72 0.63 2.85
N LEU A 10 19.53 0.11 4.06
CA LEU A 10 19.77 0.83 5.30
C LEU A 10 21.24 1.29 5.38
N ASN A 11 22.19 0.42 5.02
CA ASN A 11 23.61 0.77 4.98
C ASN A 11 23.94 1.87 3.93
N LYS A 12 23.29 1.86 2.76
CA LYS A 12 23.46 2.91 1.74
C LYS A 12 22.87 4.25 2.18
N VAL A 13 21.68 4.22 2.80
CA VAL A 13 21.01 5.43 3.30
C VAL A 13 21.79 6.06 4.46
N HIS A 14 22.45 5.24 5.29
CA HIS A 14 23.19 5.72 6.45
C HIS A 14 24.66 6.10 6.14
N GLY A 15 25.30 5.42 5.17
CA GLY A 15 26.73 5.56 4.90
C GLY A 15 27.10 6.51 3.75
N GLU A 16 26.18 6.89 2.86
CA GLU A 16 26.47 7.80 1.76
C GLU A 16 26.15 9.25 2.14
N GLU A 17 27.14 10.15 2.00
CA GLU A 17 26.91 11.59 2.07
C GLU A 17 25.86 12.01 1.03
N LEU A 18 24.99 12.97 1.39
CA LEU A 18 23.99 13.58 0.50
C LEU A 18 24.69 14.40 -0.60
N VAL A 19 25.28 13.71 -1.57
CA VAL A 19 25.96 14.32 -2.71
C VAL A 19 24.99 14.40 -3.88
N GLU A 20 24.65 15.64 -4.26
CA GLU A 20 23.85 15.86 -5.45
C GLU A 20 24.60 15.42 -6.72
N PRO A 21 23.98 14.59 -7.58
CA PRO A 21 24.62 14.18 -8.81
C PRO A 21 24.77 15.37 -9.77
N LYS A 22 25.94 15.46 -10.43
CA LYS A 22 26.21 16.47 -11.45
C LYS A 22 25.34 16.23 -12.69
N TRP A 23 25.01 17.29 -13.45
CA TRP A 23 24.23 17.20 -14.70
C TRP A 23 24.72 16.09 -15.66
N ARG A 24 26.03 15.90 -15.79
CA ARG A 24 26.62 14.86 -16.64
C ARG A 24 26.19 13.45 -16.25
N THR A 25 25.97 13.20 -14.96
CA THR A 25 25.51 11.91 -14.43
C THR A 25 24.07 11.63 -14.84
N TYR A 26 23.19 12.65 -14.78
CA TYR A 26 21.81 12.54 -15.29
C TYR A 26 21.78 12.24 -16.79
N VAL A 27 22.58 12.94 -17.59
CA VAL A 27 22.64 12.69 -19.04
C VAL A 27 23.14 11.28 -19.33
N TYR A 28 24.20 10.82 -18.64
CA TYR A 28 24.76 9.49 -18.84
C TYR A 28 23.76 8.37 -18.52
N ILE A 29 23.14 8.40 -17.34
CA ILE A 29 22.18 7.37 -16.91
C ILE A 29 20.90 7.45 -17.75
N GLY A 30 20.38 8.64 -17.99
CA GLY A 30 19.18 8.81 -18.81
C GLY A 30 19.39 8.32 -20.24
N PHE A 31 20.61 8.48 -20.80
CA PHE A 31 20.93 7.95 -22.13
C PHE A 31 21.09 6.42 -22.14
N LEU A 32 21.68 5.83 -21.09
CA LEU A 32 21.75 4.37 -20.94
C LEU A 32 20.36 3.75 -20.91
N GLU A 33 19.48 4.28 -20.07
CA GLU A 33 18.11 3.76 -19.93
C GLU A 33 17.26 4.05 -21.18
N LEU A 34 17.45 5.19 -21.84
CA LEU A 34 16.84 5.49 -23.14
C LEU A 34 17.27 4.47 -24.20
N LYS A 35 18.56 4.07 -24.21
CA LYS A 35 19.07 3.06 -25.14
C LYS A 35 18.45 1.68 -24.89
N GLU A 36 18.20 1.32 -23.64
CA GLU A 36 17.57 0.04 -23.28
C GLU A 36 16.06 0.02 -23.58
N ARG A 37 15.36 1.13 -23.34
CA ARG A 37 13.90 1.21 -23.53
C ARG A 37 13.49 1.47 -24.97
N VAL A 38 14.29 2.21 -25.72
CA VAL A 38 13.87 2.62 -27.06
C VAL A 38 14.27 1.58 -28.09
N ASN A 39 13.32 0.69 -28.37
CA ASN A 39 13.32 -0.04 -29.64
C ASN A 39 13.21 0.97 -30.80
N LEU A 40 13.84 0.72 -31.94
CA LEU A 40 13.98 1.67 -33.07
C LEU A 40 12.64 2.34 -33.47
N GLN A 41 11.52 1.63 -33.28
CA GLN A 41 10.16 2.12 -33.49
C GLN A 41 9.74 3.25 -32.54
N GLY A 42 10.11 3.22 -31.25
CA GLY A 42 9.77 4.29 -30.29
C GLY A 42 10.49 5.61 -30.58
N LEU A 43 11.74 5.53 -31.07
CA LEU A 43 12.50 6.68 -31.57
C LEU A 43 11.80 7.31 -32.78
N LEU A 44 11.31 6.47 -33.71
CA LEU A 44 10.55 6.93 -34.86
C LEU A 44 9.21 7.57 -34.47
N THR A 45 8.54 7.15 -33.40
CA THR A 45 7.29 7.79 -32.97
C THR A 45 7.54 9.15 -32.31
N ILE A 46 8.54 9.24 -31.42
CA ILE A 46 8.86 10.47 -30.69
C ILE A 46 9.38 11.56 -31.63
N PHE A 47 10.23 11.20 -32.59
CA PHE A 47 10.79 12.15 -33.55
C PHE A 47 9.95 12.27 -34.84
N GLY A 48 9.20 11.24 -35.22
CA GLY A 48 8.40 11.19 -36.46
C GLY A 48 7.12 12.01 -36.41
N VAL A 49 6.40 12.02 -35.28
CA VAL A 49 5.15 12.78 -35.15
C VAL A 49 5.40 14.31 -35.25
N PRO A 50 6.41 14.88 -34.56
CA PRO A 50 6.72 16.30 -34.69
C PRO A 50 7.32 16.68 -36.06
N SER A 51 8.14 15.81 -36.65
CA SER A 51 8.75 16.07 -37.96
C SER A 51 7.74 15.98 -39.12
N GLY A 52 6.75 15.09 -39.03
CA GLY A 52 5.63 15.03 -39.97
C GLY A 52 4.76 16.29 -39.93
N GLY A 53 4.47 16.80 -38.71
CA GLY A 53 3.78 18.09 -38.55
C GLY A 53 4.55 19.27 -39.12
N LEU A 54 5.88 19.28 -38.95
CA LEU A 54 6.77 20.31 -39.52
C LEU A 54 6.78 20.30 -41.04
N LEU A 55 6.90 19.12 -41.67
CA LEU A 55 6.83 19.01 -43.13
C LEU A 55 5.49 19.51 -43.65
N GLY A 56 4.39 19.17 -42.97
CA GLY A 56 3.04 19.67 -43.31
C GLY A 56 2.96 21.20 -43.29
N ILE A 57 3.50 21.85 -42.24
CA ILE A 57 3.51 23.32 -42.14
C ILE A 57 4.43 23.94 -43.21
N PHE A 58 5.58 23.31 -43.49
CA PHE A 58 6.52 23.73 -44.54
C PHE A 58 5.92 23.66 -45.95
N PHE A 59 5.04 22.69 -46.22
CA PHE A 59 4.37 22.56 -47.52
C PHE A 59 3.13 23.45 -47.70
N LEU A 60 2.57 23.98 -46.61
CA LEU A 60 1.32 24.77 -46.63
C LEU A 60 1.54 26.29 -46.66
N LEU A 61 2.77 26.77 -46.46
CA LEU A 61 3.09 28.21 -46.43
C LEU A 61 3.91 28.61 -47.67
N ASP A 62 3.46 29.65 -48.38
CA ASP A 62 4.11 30.14 -49.61
C ASP A 62 5.56 30.61 -49.34
N TRP A 63 6.48 30.08 -50.15
CA TRP A 63 7.93 30.04 -49.90
C TRP A 63 8.65 31.40 -49.97
N GLU A 64 8.12 32.36 -50.74
CA GLU A 64 8.90 33.54 -51.15
C GLU A 64 8.96 34.71 -50.15
N GLN A 65 8.07 34.78 -49.14
CA GLN A 65 7.98 35.97 -48.26
C GLN A 65 8.62 35.81 -46.86
N MET A 66 9.24 34.67 -46.55
CA MET A 66 9.43 34.28 -45.14
C MET A 66 10.79 33.63 -44.80
N GLU A 67 11.81 33.63 -45.65
CA GLU A 67 13.09 32.90 -45.41
C GLU A 67 13.72 33.18 -44.03
N LEU A 68 13.75 34.45 -43.58
CA LEU A 68 14.35 34.79 -42.28
C LEU A 68 13.47 34.37 -41.09
N LEU A 69 12.14 34.48 -41.23
CA LEU A 69 11.21 34.09 -40.17
C LEU A 69 11.23 32.57 -39.96
N HIS A 70 11.38 31.79 -41.03
CA HIS A 70 11.48 30.33 -40.98
C HIS A 70 12.75 29.84 -40.27
N PHE A 71 13.89 30.50 -40.46
CA PHE A 71 15.12 30.11 -39.77
C PHE A 71 15.02 30.33 -38.25
N VAL A 72 14.46 31.47 -37.84
CA VAL A 72 14.26 31.79 -36.42
C VAL A 72 13.22 30.86 -35.79
N THR A 73 12.09 30.60 -36.44
CA THR A 73 11.07 29.67 -35.94
C THR A 73 11.59 28.24 -35.87
N ALA A 74 12.38 27.80 -36.86
CA ALA A 74 13.04 26.50 -36.83
C ALA A 74 14.03 26.37 -35.67
N LEU A 75 14.87 27.39 -35.41
CA LEU A 75 15.78 27.40 -34.26
C LEU A 75 15.03 27.38 -32.92
N VAL A 76 13.98 28.17 -32.77
CA VAL A 76 13.13 28.17 -31.57
C VAL A 76 12.51 26.80 -31.36
N PHE A 77 12.01 26.16 -32.43
CA PHE A 77 11.45 24.82 -32.35
C PHE A 77 12.50 23.77 -31.97
N ILE A 78 13.68 23.79 -32.59
CA ILE A 78 14.80 22.91 -32.22
C ILE A 78 15.17 23.10 -30.74
N ALA A 79 15.22 24.34 -30.27
CA ALA A 79 15.48 24.64 -28.87
C ALA A 79 14.39 24.08 -27.94
N ILE A 80 13.11 24.17 -28.31
CA ILE A 80 11.98 23.60 -27.56
C ILE A 80 12.07 22.07 -27.53
N VAL A 81 12.32 21.41 -28.67
CA VAL A 81 12.50 19.95 -28.75
C VAL A 81 13.68 19.51 -27.89
N PHE A 82 14.80 20.23 -27.94
CA PHE A 82 15.97 19.93 -27.12
C PHE A 82 15.69 20.14 -25.63
N ALA A 83 14.98 21.20 -25.25
CA ALA A 83 14.58 21.46 -23.87
C ALA A 83 13.66 20.33 -23.35
N MET A 84 12.63 19.95 -24.11
CA MET A 84 11.74 18.84 -23.76
C MET A 84 12.50 17.51 -23.65
N GLY A 85 13.39 17.21 -24.61
CA GLY A 85 14.24 16.03 -24.57
C GLY A 85 15.16 16.00 -23.35
N SER A 86 15.74 17.14 -22.98
CA SER A 86 16.61 17.27 -21.81
C SER A 86 15.85 17.06 -20.49
N LEU A 87 14.63 17.58 -20.39
CA LEU A 87 13.73 17.36 -19.24
C LEU A 87 13.32 15.88 -19.15
N TYR A 88 13.02 15.26 -20.30
CA TYR A 88 12.67 13.85 -20.36
C TYR A 88 13.83 12.95 -19.90
N ILE A 89 15.05 13.17 -20.43
CA ILE A 89 16.26 12.45 -20.02
C ILE A 89 16.51 12.62 -18.52
N LYS A 90 16.35 13.84 -17.99
CA LYS A 90 16.49 14.11 -16.56
C LYS A 90 15.47 13.32 -15.73
N ALA A 91 14.19 13.35 -16.10
CA ALA A 91 13.14 12.64 -15.38
C ALA A 91 13.39 11.12 -15.36
N LEU A 92 13.88 10.59 -16.47
CA LEU A 92 14.18 9.18 -16.66
C LEU A 92 15.40 8.75 -15.83
N ALA A 93 16.45 9.58 -15.80
CA ALA A 93 17.60 9.38 -14.93
C ALA A 93 17.25 9.48 -13.43
N GLU A 94 16.40 10.43 -13.05
CA GLU A 94 15.91 10.56 -11.67
C GLU A 94 15.14 9.31 -11.22
N ASP A 95 14.36 8.71 -12.12
CA ASP A 95 13.61 7.49 -11.83
C ASP A 95 14.55 6.31 -11.51
N VAL A 96 15.56 6.10 -12.36
CA VAL A 96 16.60 5.08 -12.16
C VAL A 96 17.40 5.35 -10.88
N MET A 97 17.87 6.58 -10.67
CA MET A 97 18.64 6.96 -9.48
C MET A 97 17.82 6.87 -8.19
N SER A 98 16.49 6.99 -8.26
CA SER A 98 15.59 6.78 -7.11
C SER A 98 15.28 5.31 -6.85
N ASN A 99 15.70 4.39 -7.71
CA ASN A 99 15.45 2.97 -7.49
C ASN A 99 16.62 2.32 -6.73
N PRO A 100 16.38 1.80 -5.53
CA PRO A 100 17.41 1.22 -4.67
C PRO A 100 18.10 -0.04 -5.23
N ASP A 101 17.43 -0.76 -6.13
CA ASP A 101 17.94 -1.98 -6.74
C ASP A 101 18.95 -1.70 -7.86
N THR A 102 19.08 -0.44 -8.28
CA THR A 102 19.97 -0.06 -9.36
C THR A 102 21.38 0.22 -8.86
N LYS A 103 22.38 -0.03 -9.70
CA LYS A 103 23.78 0.34 -9.45
C LYS A 103 24.01 1.86 -9.43
N HIS A 104 23.00 2.64 -9.83
CA HIS A 104 23.04 4.09 -9.96
C HIS A 104 22.19 4.80 -8.90
N PHE A 105 21.77 4.07 -7.87
CA PHE A 105 21.03 4.63 -6.75
C PHE A 105 21.77 5.84 -6.14
N ASN A 106 21.01 6.89 -5.84
CA ASN A 106 21.53 8.09 -5.18
C ASN A 106 20.54 8.54 -4.10
N VAL A 107 21.02 8.61 -2.86
CA VAL A 107 20.20 8.93 -1.67
C VAL A 107 19.55 10.32 -1.76
N ALA A 108 20.27 11.32 -2.29
CA ALA A 108 19.74 12.68 -2.41
C ALA A 108 18.56 12.76 -3.40
N VAL A 109 18.66 12.05 -4.53
CA VAL A 109 17.56 11.94 -5.51
C VAL A 109 16.39 11.16 -4.92
N TYR A 110 16.67 10.06 -4.22
CA TYR A 110 15.66 9.23 -3.55
C TYR A 110 14.85 10.05 -2.53
N LYS A 111 15.53 10.78 -1.63
CA LYS A 111 14.89 11.67 -0.65
C LYS A 111 13.97 12.71 -1.30
N ARG A 112 14.38 13.29 -2.43
CA ARG A 112 13.58 14.29 -3.15
C ARG A 112 12.34 13.69 -3.83
N LYS A 113 12.46 12.52 -4.44
CA LYS A 113 11.38 11.86 -5.19
C LYS A 113 10.42 11.10 -4.27
N ARG A 114 10.91 10.56 -3.17
CA ARG A 114 10.18 9.68 -2.23
C ARG A 114 10.46 10.05 -0.78
N PRO A 115 10.03 11.26 -0.33
CA PRO A 115 10.35 11.76 1.00
C PRO A 115 9.81 10.87 2.13
N LEU A 116 8.59 10.33 1.98
CA LEU A 116 7.95 9.49 2.99
C LEU A 116 8.64 8.13 3.16
N GLU A 117 9.02 7.49 2.04
CA GLU A 117 9.78 6.22 2.08
C GLU A 117 11.17 6.43 2.69
N TYR A 118 11.83 7.55 2.35
CA TYR A 118 13.11 7.91 2.93
C TYR A 118 13.01 8.15 4.44
N GLU A 119 11.99 8.87 4.91
CA GLU A 119 11.79 9.15 6.34
C GLU A 119 11.56 7.87 7.14
N ALA A 120 10.70 6.96 6.64
CA ALA A 120 10.48 5.67 7.25
C ALA A 120 11.77 4.83 7.32
N LEU A 121 12.55 4.76 6.22
CA LEU A 121 13.81 4.02 6.18
C LEU A 121 14.91 4.66 7.02
N SER A 122 14.95 6.00 7.10
CA SER A 122 15.89 6.75 7.94
C SER A 122 15.63 6.48 9.42
N ASN A 123 14.38 6.47 9.85
CA ASN A 123 14.02 6.18 11.24
C ASN A 123 14.37 4.74 11.61
N LEU A 124 14.06 3.78 10.73
CA LEU A 124 14.45 2.37 10.90
C LEU A 124 15.97 2.17 10.90
N ALA A 125 16.72 2.96 10.12
CA ALA A 125 18.19 2.93 10.12
C ALA A 125 18.74 3.44 11.45
N LEU A 126 18.17 4.51 12.01
CA LEU A 126 18.56 5.08 13.30
C LEU A 126 18.27 4.13 14.46
N GLU A 127 17.12 3.45 14.47
CA GLU A 127 16.77 2.46 15.50
C GLU A 127 17.71 1.25 15.48
N ARG A 128 18.10 0.79 14.28
CA ARG A 128 19.04 -0.33 14.15
C ARG A 128 20.47 0.05 14.52
N ASP A 129 20.91 1.25 14.16
CA ASP A 129 22.23 1.74 14.54
C ASP A 129 22.30 2.04 16.03
N TYR A 130 21.18 2.42 16.66
CA TYR A 130 21.05 2.51 18.12
C TYR A 130 21.31 1.15 18.79
N ALA A 131 20.66 0.07 18.33
CA ALA A 131 20.90 -1.28 18.88
C ALA A 131 22.36 -1.75 18.71
N HIS A 132 22.96 -1.48 17.54
CA HIS A 132 24.35 -1.85 17.27
C HIS A 132 25.35 -0.99 18.08
N THR A 133 25.14 0.32 18.15
CA THR A 133 25.97 1.24 18.94
C THR A 133 25.87 0.94 20.43
N MET A 134 24.67 0.65 20.93
CA MET A 134 24.44 0.24 22.31
C MET A 134 25.16 -1.08 22.64
N SER A 135 25.12 -2.07 21.73
CA SER A 135 25.88 -3.32 21.87
C SER A 135 27.41 -3.09 21.94
N GLN A 136 27.93 -2.17 21.13
CA GLN A 136 29.35 -1.80 21.15
C GLN A 136 29.74 -1.06 22.44
N GLU A 137 28.90 -0.13 22.91
CA GLU A 137 29.11 0.58 24.18
C GLU A 137 29.06 -0.38 25.37
N ILE A 138 28.15 -1.36 25.38
CA ILE A 138 28.06 -2.42 26.39
C ILE A 138 29.35 -3.23 26.43
N THR A 139 29.83 -3.69 25.26
CA THR A 139 31.08 -4.46 25.18
C THR A 139 32.27 -3.65 25.69
N ALA A 140 32.33 -2.37 25.35
CA ALA A 140 33.39 -1.47 25.81
C ALA A 140 33.31 -1.17 27.33
N VAL A 141 32.12 -1.12 27.93
CA VAL A 141 31.93 -0.94 29.37
C VAL A 141 32.28 -2.21 30.14
N ILE A 142 31.93 -3.39 29.61
CA ILE A 142 32.28 -4.71 30.17
C ILE A 142 33.80 -4.89 30.19
N GLU A 143 34.50 -4.51 29.12
CA GLU A 143 35.96 -4.63 29.05
C GLU A 143 36.72 -3.68 30.01
N LYS A 144 36.07 -2.59 30.46
CA LYS A 144 36.74 -1.50 31.19
C LYS A 144 36.65 -1.58 32.72
N ASN A 145 35.73 -2.36 33.30
CA ASN A 145 35.50 -2.37 34.75
C ASN A 145 35.70 -3.76 35.40
N ALA A 146 36.46 -3.80 36.50
CA ALA A 146 36.95 -5.02 37.16
C ALA A 146 36.02 -5.63 38.23
N ASN A 147 34.76 -5.19 38.33
CA ASN A 147 33.79 -5.71 39.29
C ASN A 147 32.80 -6.64 38.57
N ILE A 148 33.27 -7.88 38.34
CA ILE A 148 32.66 -8.82 37.40
C ILE A 148 31.22 -9.19 37.80
N ASP A 149 30.90 -9.33 39.09
CA ASP A 149 29.58 -9.86 39.50
C ASP A 149 28.43 -8.85 39.31
N GLU A 150 28.64 -7.57 39.63
CA GLU A 150 27.62 -6.52 39.48
C GLU A 150 27.41 -6.16 38.00
N ILE A 151 28.49 -6.23 37.19
CA ILE A 151 28.43 -6.05 35.73
C ILE A 151 27.75 -7.24 35.06
N THR A 152 27.96 -8.47 35.54
CA THR A 152 27.31 -9.65 34.95
C THR A 152 25.81 -9.61 35.17
N GLN A 153 25.36 -9.12 36.34
CA GLN A 153 23.94 -8.97 36.63
C GLN A 153 23.30 -7.86 35.79
N ILE A 154 23.97 -6.71 35.66
CA ILE A 154 23.53 -5.61 34.79
C ILE A 154 23.53 -6.07 33.32
N ALA A 155 24.59 -6.71 32.84
CA ALA A 155 24.69 -7.22 31.48
C ALA A 155 23.58 -8.22 31.17
N HIS A 156 23.24 -9.10 32.11
CA HIS A 156 22.14 -10.04 31.95
C HIS A 156 20.77 -9.34 31.90
N GLU A 157 20.53 -8.32 32.74
CA GLU A 157 19.31 -7.51 32.70
C GLU A 157 19.18 -6.76 31.37
N TYR A 158 20.26 -6.17 30.86
CA TYR A 158 20.27 -5.50 29.56
C TYR A 158 20.18 -6.48 28.38
N GLU A 159 20.73 -7.69 28.48
CA GLU A 159 20.60 -8.74 27.47
C GLU A 159 19.14 -9.20 27.37
N MET A 160 18.45 -9.38 28.50
CA MET A 160 17.01 -9.66 28.51
C MET A 160 16.20 -8.52 27.87
N LEU A 161 16.50 -7.26 28.20
CA LEU A 161 15.83 -6.11 27.58
C LEU A 161 16.11 -6.01 26.08
N LEU A 162 17.32 -6.37 25.64
CA LEU A 162 17.67 -6.40 24.22
C LEU A 162 16.94 -7.54 23.49
N GLU A 163 16.85 -8.72 24.09
CA GLU A 163 16.07 -9.85 23.56
C GLU A 163 14.59 -9.49 23.45
N GLU A 164 14.01 -8.83 24.46
CA GLU A 164 12.64 -8.33 24.44
C GLU A 164 12.44 -7.30 23.33
N ALA A 165 13.31 -6.30 23.21
CA ALA A 165 13.23 -5.30 22.15
C ALA A 165 13.40 -5.90 20.73
N ILE A 166 14.25 -6.91 20.57
CA ILE A 166 14.41 -7.64 19.31
C ILE A 166 13.12 -8.42 18.99
N LYS A 167 12.54 -9.11 19.98
CA LYS A 167 11.29 -9.84 19.83
C LYS A 167 10.15 -8.92 19.42
N ASP A 168 10.01 -7.78 20.09
CA ASP A 168 9.01 -6.75 19.76
C ASP A 168 9.21 -6.23 18.33
N ALA A 169 10.46 -5.91 17.95
CA ALA A 169 10.77 -5.46 16.58
C ALA A 169 10.43 -6.52 15.51
N GLU A 170 10.64 -7.81 15.81
CA GLU A 170 10.23 -8.91 14.94
C GLU A 170 8.70 -9.03 14.84
N GLU A 171 7.97 -8.89 15.94
CA GLU A 171 6.51 -8.85 15.96
C GLU A 171 5.97 -7.70 15.11
N TYR A 172 6.46 -6.47 15.31
CA TYR A 172 6.09 -5.31 14.50
C TYR A 172 6.38 -5.51 13.02
N LYS A 173 7.52 -6.11 12.69
CA LYS A 173 7.88 -6.43 11.31
C LYS A 173 6.87 -7.40 10.69
N ASN A 174 6.46 -8.43 11.42
CA ASN A 174 5.46 -9.38 10.95
C ASN A 174 4.10 -8.71 10.73
N ASP A 175 3.69 -7.82 11.63
CA ASP A 175 2.43 -7.07 11.50
C ASP A 175 2.45 -6.11 10.30
N ILE A 176 3.57 -5.43 10.07
CA ILE A 176 3.76 -4.58 8.88
C ILE A 176 3.70 -5.43 7.59
N GLN A 177 4.32 -6.62 7.59
CA GLN A 177 4.27 -7.52 6.44
C GLN A 177 2.85 -8.00 6.17
N TYR A 178 2.09 -8.35 7.21
CA TYR A 178 0.69 -8.74 7.10
C TYR A 178 -0.17 -7.61 6.50
N ILE A 179 -0.01 -6.37 6.97
CA ILE A 179 -0.68 -5.19 6.39
C ILE A 179 -0.33 -5.04 4.90
N PHE A 180 0.95 -5.13 4.53
CA PHE A 180 1.36 -5.02 3.14
C PHE A 180 0.79 -6.13 2.26
N GLN A 181 0.67 -7.35 2.79
CA GLN A 181 0.03 -8.46 2.07
C GLN A 181 -1.44 -8.15 1.79
N ILE A 182 -2.21 -7.71 2.81
CA ILE A 182 -3.62 -7.33 2.62
C ILE A 182 -3.74 -6.16 1.62
N LEU A 183 -2.89 -5.13 1.72
CA LEU A 183 -2.90 -4.01 0.79
C LEU A 183 -2.56 -4.43 -0.65
N ALA A 184 -1.64 -5.39 -0.82
CA ALA A 184 -1.29 -5.93 -2.13
C ALA A 184 -2.45 -6.74 -2.74
N GLN A 185 -3.13 -7.57 -1.95
CA GLN A 185 -4.35 -8.26 -2.37
C GLN A 185 -5.43 -7.25 -2.75
N PHE A 186 -5.69 -6.26 -1.88
CA PHE A 186 -6.67 -5.22 -2.14
C PHE A 186 -6.38 -4.44 -3.43
N LYS A 187 -5.13 -4.06 -3.69
CA LYS A 187 -4.70 -3.43 -4.95
C LYS A 187 -4.96 -4.33 -6.16
N THR A 188 -4.67 -5.61 -6.03
CA THR A 188 -4.89 -6.59 -7.12
C THR A 188 -6.38 -6.74 -7.41
N HIS A 189 -7.22 -6.76 -6.37
CA HIS A 189 -8.66 -6.94 -6.48
C HIS A 189 -9.44 -5.65 -6.78
N LEU A 190 -8.89 -4.47 -6.51
CA LEU A 190 -9.39 -3.18 -7.01
C LEU A 190 -9.46 -3.15 -8.54
N ASN A 191 -8.48 -3.77 -9.22
CA ASN A 191 -8.53 -3.92 -10.67
C ASN A 191 -9.67 -4.84 -11.14
N LEU A 192 -10.14 -5.75 -10.29
CA LEU A 192 -11.32 -6.59 -10.53
C LEU A 192 -12.62 -5.81 -10.20
N MET A 193 -12.60 -4.91 -9.20
CA MET A 193 -13.71 -3.99 -8.90
C MET A 193 -14.06 -3.12 -10.10
N ALA A 194 -13.05 -2.60 -10.82
CA ALA A 194 -13.26 -1.83 -12.05
C ALA A 194 -13.95 -2.61 -13.19
N ARG A 195 -14.04 -3.95 -13.08
CA ARG A 195 -14.61 -4.84 -14.09
C ARG A 195 -15.90 -5.53 -13.62
N ASP A 196 -16.57 -4.99 -12.60
CA ASP A 196 -17.85 -5.48 -12.06
C ASP A 196 -17.85 -6.91 -11.51
N ARG A 197 -16.68 -7.48 -11.15
CA ARG A 197 -16.57 -8.85 -10.61
C ARG A 197 -16.12 -8.92 -9.16
N PHE A 198 -16.16 -7.81 -8.44
CA PHE A 198 -15.70 -7.82 -7.06
C PHE A 198 -16.72 -8.49 -6.16
N ASN A 199 -16.26 -9.56 -5.49
CA ASN A 199 -16.88 -10.09 -4.30
C ASN A 199 -15.87 -9.91 -3.14
N LEU A 200 -16.39 -9.63 -1.95
CA LEU A 200 -15.59 -9.48 -0.74
C LEU A 200 -14.79 -10.78 -0.46
N SER A 201 -15.37 -11.94 -0.77
CA SER A 201 -14.76 -13.29 -0.65
C SER A 201 -13.49 -13.52 -1.45
N VAL A 202 -13.11 -12.56 -2.31
CA VAL A 202 -11.86 -12.63 -3.07
C VAL A 202 -10.66 -12.18 -2.21
N ILE A 203 -10.88 -11.40 -1.15
CA ILE A 203 -9.82 -10.99 -0.24
C ILE A 203 -9.69 -12.04 0.87
N ASP A 204 -8.50 -12.63 0.96
CA ASP A 204 -8.18 -13.58 2.02
C ASP A 204 -7.62 -12.80 3.22
N TYR A 205 -8.49 -12.58 4.20
CA TYR A 205 -8.12 -11.94 5.46
C TYR A 205 -7.40 -12.90 6.42
N GLY A 206 -7.20 -14.17 6.03
CA GLY A 206 -6.68 -15.23 6.91
C GLY A 206 -7.69 -15.70 7.96
N VAL A 207 -8.93 -15.22 7.89
CA VAL A 207 -9.99 -15.54 8.85
C VAL A 207 -11.30 -15.84 8.11
N GLN A 208 -12.10 -16.72 8.70
CA GLN A 208 -13.46 -16.96 8.25
C GLN A 208 -14.34 -15.79 8.67
N TYR A 209 -15.23 -15.31 7.79
CA TYR A 209 -16.11 -14.20 8.12
C TYR A 209 -17.49 -14.33 7.45
N SER A 210 -18.47 -13.62 7.99
CA SER A 210 -19.77 -13.37 7.37
C SER A 210 -20.17 -11.91 7.51
N LEU A 211 -21.00 -11.47 6.57
CA LEU A 211 -21.42 -10.09 6.45
C LEU A 211 -22.92 -10.01 6.19
N TYR A 212 -23.64 -9.33 7.08
CA TYR A 212 -25.06 -9.07 6.93
C TYR A 212 -25.34 -7.59 6.77
N LYS A 213 -26.28 -7.26 5.88
CA LYS A 213 -26.81 -5.91 5.69
C LYS A 213 -28.24 -5.84 6.21
N GLN A 214 -28.53 -4.83 7.03
CA GLN A 214 -29.90 -4.57 7.45
C GLN A 214 -30.69 -3.94 6.30
N ILE A 215 -31.80 -4.60 5.91
CA ILE A 215 -32.80 -4.08 5.00
C ILE A 215 -34.14 -4.20 5.73
N GLU A 216 -34.72 -3.05 6.08
CA GLU A 216 -35.97 -2.99 6.86
C GLU A 216 -35.85 -3.81 8.16
N ASP A 217 -36.74 -4.79 8.35
CA ASP A 217 -36.81 -5.67 9.52
C ASP A 217 -36.04 -7.00 9.33
N GLN A 218 -35.13 -7.05 8.36
CA GLN A 218 -34.32 -8.22 8.04
C GLN A 218 -32.83 -7.88 7.97
N LEU A 219 -32.00 -8.85 8.37
CA LEU A 219 -30.58 -8.92 8.08
C LEU A 219 -30.39 -9.90 6.93
N ILE A 220 -29.83 -9.42 5.82
CA ILE A 220 -29.61 -10.21 4.61
C ILE A 220 -28.12 -10.49 4.47
N LEU A 221 -27.75 -11.75 4.25
CA LEU A 221 -26.38 -12.16 4.00
C LEU A 221 -25.89 -11.54 2.69
N VAL A 222 -24.83 -10.74 2.78
CA VAL A 222 -24.20 -10.09 1.61
C VAL A 222 -23.05 -10.91 1.08
N ASP A 223 -22.19 -11.40 1.99
CA ASP A 223 -21.03 -12.20 1.64
C ASP A 223 -20.51 -12.98 2.86
N TYR A 224 -19.68 -13.99 2.60
CA TYR A 224 -18.95 -14.75 3.61
C TYR A 224 -17.72 -15.40 2.98
N ALA A 225 -16.74 -15.74 3.81
CA ALA A 225 -15.58 -16.53 3.38
C ALA A 225 -15.24 -17.62 4.40
N GLY A 226 -14.83 -18.77 3.88
CA GLY A 226 -14.22 -19.86 4.65
C GLY A 226 -15.16 -20.72 5.50
N GLY A 227 -16.48 -20.47 5.51
CA GLY A 227 -17.47 -21.30 6.21
C GLY A 227 -18.26 -22.25 5.30
N GLU A 228 -18.83 -23.32 5.88
CA GLU A 228 -19.90 -24.09 5.23
C GLU A 228 -21.17 -23.22 5.14
N ILE A 229 -21.54 -22.85 3.91
CA ILE A 229 -22.71 -22.02 3.58
C ILE A 229 -23.98 -22.49 4.31
N GLU A 230 -24.10 -23.80 4.49
CA GLU A 230 -25.27 -24.48 5.07
C GLU A 230 -25.55 -24.08 6.53
N VAL A 231 -24.60 -23.44 7.22
CA VAL A 231 -24.74 -23.00 8.62
C VAL A 231 -25.16 -21.53 8.72
N LEU A 232 -25.15 -20.77 7.61
CA LEU A 232 -25.52 -19.36 7.60
C LEU A 232 -26.93 -19.17 7.05
N ASP A 233 -27.78 -18.51 7.84
CA ASP A 233 -29.11 -18.12 7.40
C ASP A 233 -28.99 -16.99 6.36
N GLU A 234 -29.56 -17.16 5.16
CA GLU A 234 -29.55 -16.11 4.13
C GLU A 234 -30.29 -14.84 4.59
N GLU A 235 -31.35 -15.02 5.38
CA GLU A 235 -32.20 -13.96 5.91
C GLU A 235 -32.52 -14.20 7.38
N ILE A 236 -32.33 -13.16 8.19
CA ILE A 236 -32.54 -13.21 9.64
C ILE A 236 -33.45 -12.07 10.04
N SER A 237 -34.61 -12.38 10.64
CA SER A 237 -35.52 -11.34 11.12
C SER A 237 -34.91 -10.58 12.28
N VAL A 238 -34.92 -9.24 12.21
CA VAL A 238 -34.50 -8.33 13.29
C VAL A 238 -35.41 -8.45 14.52
N LEU A 239 -36.59 -9.04 14.37
CA LEU A 239 -37.49 -9.37 15.48
C LEU A 239 -37.02 -10.57 16.30
N ASN A 240 -36.11 -11.39 15.77
CA ASN A 240 -35.52 -12.52 16.48
C ASN A 240 -34.40 -12.02 17.43
N ASN A 241 -34.82 -11.53 18.58
CA ASN A 241 -33.93 -10.92 19.58
C ASN A 241 -32.91 -11.90 20.19
N GLU A 242 -33.15 -13.20 20.04
CA GLU A 242 -32.24 -14.24 20.52
C GLU A 242 -31.10 -14.50 19.51
N HIS A 243 -31.24 -14.05 18.26
CA HIS A 243 -30.25 -14.28 17.23
C HIS A 243 -28.96 -13.47 17.49
N PRO A 244 -27.75 -14.09 17.48
CA PRO A 244 -26.49 -13.40 17.77
C PRO A 244 -26.23 -12.14 16.92
N TYR A 245 -26.48 -12.17 15.60
CA TYR A 245 -26.34 -10.97 14.76
C TYR A 245 -27.34 -9.85 15.10
N VAL A 246 -28.55 -10.19 15.55
CA VAL A 246 -29.55 -9.19 15.97
C VAL A 246 -29.15 -8.58 17.32
N GLN A 247 -28.55 -9.37 18.21
CA GLN A 247 -27.97 -8.84 19.45
C GLN A 247 -26.85 -7.84 19.14
N ALA A 248 -26.01 -8.13 18.13
CA ALA A 248 -24.94 -7.23 17.71
C ALA A 248 -25.45 -5.87 17.21
N LEU A 249 -26.63 -5.81 16.56
CA LEU A 249 -27.23 -4.54 16.13
C LEU A 249 -27.56 -3.60 17.30
N ARG A 250 -27.90 -4.15 18.47
CA ARG A 250 -28.39 -3.40 19.63
C ARG A 250 -27.30 -2.70 20.41
N LEU A 251 -26.04 -3.02 20.11
CA LEU A 251 -24.86 -2.50 20.81
C LEU A 251 -24.52 -1.06 20.42
N GLY A 252 -25.20 -0.52 19.41
CA GLY A 252 -24.95 0.83 18.90
C GLY A 252 -23.83 0.82 17.86
N GLY A 253 -24.01 1.62 16.81
CA GLY A 253 -23.06 1.72 15.69
C GLY A 253 -21.75 2.37 16.11
N GLY A 254 -20.78 1.55 16.52
CA GLY A 254 -19.42 1.94 16.83
C GLY A 254 -18.45 0.81 16.45
N LYS A 255 -17.14 1.12 16.37
CA LYS A 255 -16.09 0.09 16.15
C LYS A 255 -15.89 -0.84 17.35
N GLU A 256 -16.75 -0.80 18.36
CA GLU A 256 -16.66 -1.67 19.52
C GLU A 256 -17.04 -3.09 19.11
N SER A 257 -16.04 -3.94 18.99
CA SER A 257 -16.22 -5.36 18.72
C SER A 257 -16.55 -6.12 19.99
N GLN A 258 -17.60 -6.95 19.94
CA GLN A 258 -17.87 -7.93 20.97
C GLN A 258 -17.24 -9.26 20.60
N PHE A 259 -16.27 -9.64 21.43
CA PHE A 259 -15.78 -11.01 21.42
C PHE A 259 -16.70 -11.89 22.26
N ASN A 260 -17.30 -12.90 21.62
CA ASN A 260 -18.04 -13.93 22.31
C ASN A 260 -17.18 -15.20 22.41
N LYS A 261 -16.71 -15.48 23.63
CA LYS A 261 -15.91 -16.66 23.96
C LYS A 261 -16.66 -17.98 23.78
N GLU A 262 -17.99 -17.97 23.92
CA GLU A 262 -18.79 -19.21 23.90
C GLU A 262 -18.97 -19.77 22.48
N ASP A 263 -19.03 -18.91 21.47
CA ASP A 263 -19.22 -19.32 20.08
C ASP A 263 -17.96 -19.16 19.21
N GLY A 264 -16.89 -18.58 19.77
CA GLY A 264 -15.61 -18.37 19.09
C GLY A 264 -15.68 -17.30 18.01
N THR A 265 -16.47 -16.24 18.24
CA THR A 265 -16.68 -15.20 17.22
C THR A 265 -16.41 -13.80 17.73
N ILE A 266 -15.97 -12.94 16.82
CA ILE A 266 -15.89 -11.49 17.04
C ILE A 266 -16.94 -10.84 16.15
N ARG A 267 -17.86 -10.07 16.75
CA ARG A 267 -18.92 -9.37 16.05
C ARG A 267 -18.84 -7.88 16.26
N TRP A 268 -19.11 -7.11 15.22
CA TRP A 268 -19.27 -5.66 15.35
C TRP A 268 -20.31 -5.15 14.36
N THR A 269 -20.89 -4.00 14.67
CA THR A 269 -21.91 -3.36 13.85
C THR A 269 -21.42 -2.00 13.39
N MET A 270 -21.55 -1.72 12.09
CA MET A 270 -21.20 -0.41 11.54
C MET A 270 -22.40 0.19 10.81
N LYS A 271 -22.56 1.51 10.96
CA LYS A 271 -23.51 2.28 10.17
C LYS A 271 -22.81 2.79 8.91
N MET A 272 -23.35 2.46 7.74
CA MET A 272 -22.78 2.85 6.45
C MET A 272 -23.37 4.19 5.98
N TYR A 273 -22.83 4.79 4.91
CA TYR A 273 -23.34 6.06 4.36
C TYR A 273 -24.79 6.00 3.87
N ASP A 274 -25.31 4.79 3.57
CA ASP A 274 -26.72 4.58 3.23
C ASP A 274 -27.65 4.56 4.46
N ASP A 275 -27.12 4.94 5.62
CA ASP A 275 -27.76 4.94 6.94
C ASP A 275 -28.21 3.54 7.43
N ARG A 276 -27.77 2.47 6.74
CA ARG A 276 -28.10 1.09 7.12
C ARG A 276 -27.03 0.50 8.02
N ASN A 277 -27.45 -0.37 8.93
CA ASN A 277 -26.53 -1.12 9.77
C ASN A 277 -26.03 -2.36 9.04
N TRP A 278 -24.75 -2.65 9.22
CA TRP A 278 -24.10 -3.83 8.73
C TRP A 278 -23.50 -4.57 9.91
N VAL A 279 -23.73 -5.87 9.98
CA VAL A 279 -23.21 -6.75 11.02
C VAL A 279 -22.10 -7.59 10.40
N PHE A 280 -20.91 -7.44 10.96
CA PHE A 280 -19.73 -8.20 10.57
C PHE A 280 -19.45 -9.23 11.64
N THR A 281 -19.09 -10.44 11.22
CA THR A 281 -18.71 -11.52 12.14
C THR A 281 -17.47 -12.23 11.62
N ILE A 282 -16.45 -12.32 12.46
CA ILE A 282 -15.27 -13.17 12.23
C ILE A 282 -15.46 -14.44 13.05
N TYR A 283 -15.24 -15.60 12.43
CA TYR A 283 -15.24 -16.90 13.10
C TYR A 283 -13.80 -17.33 13.34
N ILE A 284 -13.50 -17.61 14.60
CA ILE A 284 -12.17 -17.99 15.08
C ILE A 284 -12.21 -19.44 15.62
N ARG A 285 -13.21 -20.23 15.19
CA ARG A 285 -13.35 -21.63 15.65
C ARG A 285 -12.16 -22.46 15.22
N GLU A 286 -11.73 -23.32 16.15
CA GLU A 286 -10.80 -24.46 16.03
C GLU A 286 -10.03 -24.54 14.71
N THR A 287 -9.24 -23.52 14.41
CA THR A 287 -8.19 -23.60 13.40
C THR A 287 -6.91 -24.04 14.09
N ASP A 288 -6.14 -24.89 13.44
CA ASP A 288 -4.80 -25.25 13.91
C ASP A 288 -3.79 -24.11 13.68
N ASP A 289 -4.21 -23.05 12.97
CA ASP A 289 -3.37 -21.91 12.66
C ASP A 289 -3.06 -21.09 13.94
N PRO A 290 -1.78 -21.06 14.39
CA PRO A 290 -1.39 -20.31 15.57
C PRO A 290 -1.59 -18.80 15.40
N GLU A 291 -1.53 -18.26 14.18
CA GLU A 291 -1.72 -16.82 13.92
C GLU A 291 -3.16 -16.39 14.13
N VAL A 292 -4.12 -17.28 13.84
CA VAL A 292 -5.55 -17.03 14.05
C VAL A 292 -5.94 -17.26 15.51
N LYS A 293 -5.27 -18.19 16.21
CA LYS A 293 -5.42 -18.35 17.67
C LYS A 293 -4.94 -17.12 18.43
N ASP A 294 -3.82 -16.51 18.01
CA ASP A 294 -3.28 -15.31 18.64
C ASP A 294 -4.31 -14.16 18.65
N LEU A 295 -5.18 -14.06 17.63
CA LEU A 295 -6.28 -13.08 17.59
C LEU A 295 -7.21 -13.16 18.83
N LEU A 296 -7.26 -14.30 19.53
CA LEU A 296 -8.05 -14.51 20.75
C LEU A 296 -7.33 -14.08 22.03
N GLU A 297 -6.00 -14.00 22.00
CA GLU A 297 -5.17 -13.75 23.18
C GLU A 297 -5.18 -12.27 23.58
N GLY A 298 -5.63 -11.39 22.69
CA GLY A 298 -5.78 -9.97 22.98
C GLY A 298 -4.44 -9.25 23.16
N SER A 299 -3.36 -9.79 22.58
CA SER A 299 -2.07 -9.13 22.45
C SER A 299 -2.22 -7.82 21.65
N GLU A 300 -1.28 -6.89 21.80
CA GLU A 300 -1.29 -5.64 21.00
C GLU A 300 -1.26 -5.93 19.50
N SER A 301 -0.47 -6.93 19.07
CA SER A 301 -0.43 -7.43 17.69
C SER A 301 -1.80 -7.91 17.21
N SER A 302 -2.49 -8.70 18.03
CA SER A 302 -3.83 -9.20 17.72
C SER A 302 -4.89 -8.10 17.61
N ILE A 303 -4.84 -7.10 18.49
CA ILE A 303 -5.70 -5.91 18.42
C ILE A 303 -5.42 -5.15 17.12
N MET A 304 -4.15 -4.97 16.75
CA MET A 304 -3.75 -4.30 15.52
C MET A 304 -4.25 -5.05 14.28
N ARG A 305 -4.03 -6.37 14.20
CA ARG A 305 -4.52 -7.20 13.09
C ARG A 305 -6.03 -7.16 12.97
N LEU A 306 -6.75 -7.31 14.08
CA LEU A 306 -8.21 -7.22 14.09
C LEU A 306 -8.68 -5.85 13.59
N THR A 307 -8.04 -4.77 14.03
CA THR A 307 -8.35 -3.40 13.59
C THR A 307 -8.13 -3.23 12.08
N VAL A 308 -7.03 -3.79 11.55
CA VAL A 308 -6.75 -3.78 10.11
C VAL A 308 -7.82 -4.54 9.33
N ILE A 309 -8.23 -5.72 9.79
CA ILE A 309 -9.29 -6.51 9.16
C ILE A 309 -10.61 -5.72 9.17
N GLN A 310 -10.98 -5.13 10.32
CA GLN A 310 -12.20 -4.32 10.45
C GLN A 310 -12.19 -3.12 9.49
N ASP A 311 -11.09 -2.37 9.44
CA ASP A 311 -10.96 -1.20 8.58
C ASP A 311 -10.98 -1.59 7.11
N MET A 312 -10.28 -2.66 6.73
CA MET A 312 -10.26 -3.12 5.33
C MET A 312 -11.62 -3.64 4.88
N LEU A 313 -12.32 -4.42 5.71
CA LEU A 313 -13.70 -4.85 5.42
C LEU A 313 -14.62 -3.64 5.28
N TYR A 314 -14.52 -2.66 6.18
CA TYR A 314 -15.28 -1.43 6.11
C TYR A 314 -15.04 -0.69 4.79
N PHE A 315 -13.78 -0.47 4.41
CA PHE A 315 -13.43 0.17 3.14
C PHE A 315 -13.97 -0.58 1.93
N CYS A 316 -13.89 -1.92 1.93
CA CYS A 316 -14.44 -2.72 0.84
C CYS A 316 -15.97 -2.54 0.72
N CYS A 317 -16.69 -2.59 1.83
CA CYS A 317 -18.14 -2.38 1.84
C CYS A 317 -18.53 -0.97 1.38
N LEU A 318 -17.74 0.04 1.74
CA LEU A 318 -17.93 1.41 1.26
C LEU A 318 -17.83 1.50 -0.27
N ILE A 319 -16.81 0.87 -0.85
CA ILE A 319 -16.60 0.86 -2.29
C ILE A 319 -17.74 0.11 -2.98
N VAL A 320 -18.13 -1.06 -2.47
CA VAL A 320 -19.23 -1.85 -3.02
C VAL A 320 -20.54 -1.06 -3.02
N ASN A 321 -20.88 -0.39 -1.92
CA ASN A 321 -22.05 0.47 -1.84
C ASN A 321 -21.99 1.60 -2.88
N LYS A 322 -20.85 2.31 -2.97
CA LYS A 322 -20.69 3.42 -3.93
C LYS A 322 -20.82 2.96 -5.37
N LEU A 323 -20.26 1.80 -5.72
CA LEU A 323 -20.37 1.23 -7.06
C LEU A 323 -21.80 0.82 -7.39
N ASN A 324 -22.54 0.24 -6.44
CA ASN A 324 -23.93 -0.13 -6.63
C ASN A 324 -24.84 1.09 -6.84
N GLU A 325 -24.61 2.21 -6.12
CA GLU A 325 -25.30 3.48 -6.37
C GLU A 325 -25.09 3.97 -7.80
N LEU A 326 -23.82 4.07 -8.25
CA LEU A 326 -23.48 4.53 -9.59
C LEU A 326 -24.12 3.68 -10.69
N ARG A 327 -24.27 2.36 -10.45
CA ARG A 327 -24.96 1.46 -11.38
C ARG A 327 -26.47 1.74 -11.45
N GLN A 328 -27.11 1.99 -10.31
CA GLN A 328 -28.54 2.31 -10.27
C GLN A 328 -28.84 3.64 -10.97
N ASP A 329 -27.98 4.64 -10.78
CA ASP A 329 -28.13 5.95 -11.45
C ASP A 329 -27.99 5.81 -12.98
N LYS A 330 -26.99 5.04 -13.44
CA LYS A 330 -26.81 4.79 -14.88
C LYS A 330 -27.99 4.04 -15.52
N HIS A 331 -28.59 3.10 -14.80
CA HIS A 331 -29.79 2.41 -15.28
C HIS A 331 -31.02 3.33 -15.33
N ARG A 332 -31.14 4.30 -14.42
CA ARG A 332 -32.21 5.29 -14.43
C ARG A 332 -32.06 6.29 -15.58
N GLU A 333 -30.84 6.71 -15.90
CA GLU A 333 -30.57 7.59 -17.04
C GLU A 333 -30.87 6.87 -18.37
N GLY A 334 -30.42 5.63 -18.54
CA GLY A 334 -30.69 4.86 -19.76
C GLY A 334 -32.17 4.50 -19.98
N ALA A 335 -32.94 4.29 -18.90
CA ALA A 335 -34.37 4.02 -19.00
C ALA A 335 -35.20 5.26 -19.40
N ASN A 336 -34.69 6.47 -19.12
CA ASN A 336 -35.33 7.71 -19.55
C ASN A 336 -35.03 8.03 -21.03
N ASP A 337 -33.83 7.73 -21.52
CA ASP A 337 -33.45 7.94 -22.92
C ASP A 337 -34.15 6.98 -23.92
N GLU A 338 -34.62 5.81 -23.48
CA GLU A 338 -35.42 4.90 -24.32
C GLU A 338 -36.93 5.25 -24.35
N SER A 339 -37.34 6.31 -23.65
CA SER A 339 -38.73 6.74 -23.55
C SER A 339 -39.08 8.03 -24.33
N GLU A 340 -38.09 8.61 -25.03
CA GLU A 340 -38.28 9.65 -26.06
C GLU A 340 -38.20 9.05 -27.48
#